data_AF-A0AAW5EGN5-F1
#
_entry.id   AF-A0AAW5EGN5-F1
#
_cell.length_a   1.000
_cell.length_b   1.000
_cell.length_c   1.000
_cell.angle_alpha   90.00
_cell.angle_beta   90.00
_cell.angle_gamma   90.00
#
_symmetry.space_group_name_H-M   'P 1'
#
loop_
_entity.id
_entity.type
_entity.pdbx_description
1 polymer ?
#
loop_
_entity_poly.entity_id
_entity_poly.type
_entity_poly.pdbx_seq_one_letter_code
_entity_poly.pdbx_strand_id
1 'polypeptide(L)' 'MLSFKQDEIYTATEVVRNFSPLIEKLKKSESGKMVILKNNKFEAVLLSMKE' A
#
# COMPACT_ATOMS: atom_id res chain seq x y z
N MET A 1 13.03 11.02 3.89
CA MET A 1 12.38 9.70 3.94
C MET A 1 10.95 9.87 3.48
N LEU A 2 10.45 9.02 2.58
CA LEU A 2 9.03 9.00 2.22
C LEU A 2 8.22 8.79 3.52
N SER A 3 7.47 9.80 3.94
CA SER A 3 6.56 9.67 5.08
C SER A 3 5.31 8.94 4.58
N PHE A 4 5.01 7.80 5.20
CA PHE A 4 3.80 7.02 4.99
C PHE A 4 2.88 7.22 6.18
N LYS A 5 1.60 7.43 5.92
CA LYS A 5 0.57 7.44 6.96
C LYS A 5 0.26 6.00 7.38
N GLN A 6 -0.27 5.82 8.58
CA GLN A 6 -0.57 4.47 9.11
C GLN A 6 -1.52 3.68 8.20
N ASP A 7 -2.47 4.35 7.54
CA ASP A 7 -3.43 3.77 6.60
C ASP A 7 -2.84 3.45 5.21
N GLU A 8 -1.56 3.77 4.99
CA GLU A 8 -0.78 3.45 3.80
C GLU A 8 0.17 2.26 4.03
N ILE A 9 0.20 1.68 5.24
CA ILE A 9 1.15 0.63 5.62
C ILE A 9 0.41 -0.71 5.69
N TYR A 10 0.84 -1.67 4.88
CA TYR A 10 0.25 -3.02 4.85
C TYR A 10 1.35 -4.08 4.88
N THR A 11 1.12 -5.18 5.58
CA THR A 11 2.01 -6.34 5.50
C THR A 11 1.83 -7.08 4.18
N ALA A 12 2.86 -7.78 3.72
CA ALA A 12 2.77 -8.64 2.54
C ALA A 12 1.60 -9.64 2.62
N THR A 13 1.31 -10.17 3.81
CA THR A 13 0.19 -11.08 4.05
C THR A 13 -1.17 -10.40 3.88
N GLU A 14 -1.33 -9.16 4.37
CA GLU A 14 -2.56 -8.39 4.20
C GLU A 14 -2.80 -8.04 2.73
N VAL A 15 -1.74 -7.69 2.00
CA VAL A 15 -1.81 -7.40 0.56
C VAL A 15 -2.30 -8.62 -0.21
N VAL A 16 -1.79 -9.82 0.08
CA VAL A 16 -2.22 -11.04 -0.61
C VAL A 16 -3.67 -11.40 -0.26
N ARG A 17 -4.05 -11.32 1.03
CA ARG A 17 -5.41 -11.69 1.48
C ARG A 17 -6.48 -10.71 1.01
N ASN A 18 -6.14 -9.44 0.86
CA ASN A 18 -7.07 -8.35 0.60
C ASN A 18 -6.72 -7.61 -0.70
N PHE A 19 -6.13 -8.29 -1.68
CA PHE A 19 -5.57 -7.63 -2.86
C PHE A 19 -6.59 -6.73 -3.58
N SER A 20 -7.71 -7.30 -4.03
CA SER A 20 -8.74 -6.54 -4.77
C SER A 20 -9.28 -5.32 -4.01
N PRO A 21 -9.76 -5.43 -2.74
CA PRO A 21 -10.24 -4.26 -2.02
C PRO A 21 -9.13 -3.24 -1.71
N LEU A 22 -7.88 -3.66 -1.53
CA LEU A 22 -6.75 -2.75 -1.33
C LEU A 22 -6.42 -1.95 -2.60
N ILE A 23 -6.47 -2.57 -3.78
CA ILE A 23 -6.26 -1.86 -5.05
C ILE A 23 -7.37 -0.82 -5.28
N GLU A 24 -8.63 -1.16 -4.99
CA GLU A 24 -9.73 -0.20 -5.09
C GLU A 24 -9.59 0.94 -4.09
N LYS A 25 -9.12 0.66 -2.87
CA LYS A 25 -8.78 1.70 -1.88
C LYS A 25 -7.62 2.57 -2.36
N LEU A 26 -6.58 1.97 -2.95
CA LEU A 26 -5.40 2.67 -3.46
C LEU A 26 -5.75 3.63 -4.61
N LYS A 27 -6.65 3.23 -5.52
CA LYS A 27 -7.14 4.11 -6.59
C LYS A 27 -7.93 5.32 -6.07
N LYS A 28 -8.68 5.12 -4.98
CA LYS A 28 -9.50 6.16 -4.34
C LYS A 28 -8.71 7.02 -3.35
N SER A 29 -7.51 6.60 -2.95
CA SER A 29 -6.71 7.34 -1.97
C SER A 29 -6.15 8.61 -2.60
N GLU A 30 -6.15 9.70 -1.83
CA GLU A 30 -5.64 10.99 -2.29
C GLU A 30 -4.13 10.94 -2.61
N SER A 31 -3.39 10.13 -1.85
CA SER A 31 -1.94 9.95 -2.00
C SER A 31 -1.57 8.97 -3.12
N GLY A 32 -2.50 8.11 -3.54
CA GLY A 32 -2.28 7.09 -4.56
C GLY A 32 -1.11 6.15 -4.26
N LYS A 33 -0.68 6.00 -3.00
CA LYS A 33 0.49 5.19 -2.63
C LYS A 33 0.22 4.33 -1.40
N MET A 34 0.88 3.19 -1.33
CA MET A 34 0.96 2.36 -0.12
C MET A 34 2.31 1.66 -0.04
N VAL A 35 2.78 1.38 1.17
CA VAL A 35 4.02 0.66 1.44
C VAL A 35 3.72 -0.75 1.95
N ILE A 36 4.50 -1.71 1.48
CA ILE A 36 4.45 -3.10 1.88
C ILE A 36 5.56 -3.37 2.90
N LEU A 37 5.16 -3.91 4.05
CA LEU A 37 6.05 -4.46 5.07
C LEU A 37 6.27 -5.96 4.87
N LYS A 38 7.52 -6.39 4.99
CA LYS A 38 7.88 -7.80 5.12
C LYS A 38 8.90 -7.93 6.25
N ASN A 39 8.67 -8.85 7.19
CA ASN A 39 9.55 -9.05 8.35
C ASN A 39 9.85 -7.73 9.11
N ASN A 40 8.83 -6.90 9.32
CA ASN A 40 8.91 -5.58 9.98
C ASN A 40 9.81 -4.54 9.28
N LYS A 41 10.12 -4.72 8.00
CA LYS A 41 10.89 -3.79 7.19
C LYS A 41 10.07 -3.30 6.00
N PHE A 42 10.24 -2.04 5.64
CA PHE A 42 9.70 -1.49 4.39
C PHE A 42 10.39 -2.17 3.21
N GLU A 43 9.61 -2.87 2.41
CA GLU A 43 10.12 -3.73 1.35
C GLU A 43 9.81 -3.16 -0.04
N ALA A 44 8.58 -2.68 -0.25
CA ALA A 44 8.12 -2.21 -1.55
C ALA A 44 7.07 -1.10 -1.41
N VAL A 45 6.85 -0.35 -2.48
CA VAL A 45 5.79 0.67 -2.59
C VAL A 45 4.92 0.33 -3.79
N LEU A 46 3.61 0.36 -3.60
CA LEU A 46 2.64 0.34 -4.70
C LEU A 46 2.12 1.74 -4.92
N LEU A 47 2.11 2.16 -6.19
CA LEU A 47 1.54 3.42 -6.65
C LEU A 47 0.34 3.11 -7.53
N SER A 48 -0.78 3.80 -7.29
CA SER A 48 -1.89 3.80 -8.22
C SER A 48 -1.41 4.41 -9.54
N MET A 49 -1.66 3.70 -10.64
CA MET A 49 -1.60 4.35 -11.94
C MET A 49 -2.85 5.22 -12.08
N LYS A 50 -2.65 6.52 -12.32
CA LYS A 50 -3.65 7.36 -12.97
C LYS A 50 -3.28 7.35 -14.45
N GLU A 51 -4.11 6.72 -15.28
CA GLU A 51 -4.16 7.12 -16.68
C GLU A 51 -4.85 8.49 -16.78
#